data_AF-A0A2N9MI07-F1
#
_entry.id   AF-A0A2N9MI07-F1
#
_cell.length_a   1.000
_cell.length_b   1.000
_cell.length_c   1.000
_cell.angle_alpha   90.00
_cell.angle_beta   90.00
_cell.angle_gamma   90.00
#
_symmetry.space_group_name_H-M   'P 1'
#
loop_
_entity.id
_entity.type
_entity.pdbx_description
1 polymer ?
#
loop_
_entity_poly.entity_id
_entity_poly.type
_entity_poly.pdbx_seq_one_letter_code
_entity_poly.pdbx_strand_id
1 'polypeptide(L)'
;MSNSANITIPVDETNPGQFFACCGLLEVADRLWPGAEGWFEPGTLRSNFQIAASPAANLSDILVTAKRLHFDLGEGERKTDDDGEEEDTKTVKPIIIQSPVALVLDWWSDKSIKPWAGSMKERLILRAMLLAIEPSESDPLNAPKTVFDPPTASKQGKRNEAPAKREPFYFDCRRGCNAHPLDSGFSPDTQNLKSECFPAVEAMCFIGLQRARPAPTDEPNRSRYTVWTKPLPVNAIAPVVCGFTPVHGSLAFAFHNFFRTDQRKHKCFSRATQRKE
;
A
#
# COMPACT_ATOMS: atom_id res chain seq x y z
N MET A 1 -1.12 -11.47 30.66
CA MET A 1 -2.51 -11.13 30.29
C MET A 1 -2.61 -11.35 28.79
N SER A 2 -3.55 -12.17 28.32
CA SER A 2 -3.83 -12.30 26.89
C SER A 2 -4.32 -10.94 26.40
N ASN A 3 -3.53 -10.23 25.59
CA ASN A 3 -3.97 -8.99 24.95
C ASN A 3 -5.15 -9.34 24.02
N SER A 4 -6.37 -9.00 24.43
CA SER A 4 -7.53 -9.08 23.53
C SER A 4 -7.38 -8.04 22.44
N ALA A 5 -7.64 -8.41 21.19
CA ALA A 5 -7.74 -7.45 20.11
C ALA A 5 -8.83 -6.41 20.43
N ASN A 6 -8.57 -5.16 20.11
CA ASN A 6 -9.56 -4.08 20.19
C ASN A 6 -9.77 -3.35 18.86
N ILE A 7 -9.07 -3.77 17.81
CA ILE A 7 -9.28 -3.34 16.44
C ILE A 7 -9.28 -4.58 15.54
N THR A 8 -10.32 -4.71 14.71
CA THR A 8 -10.52 -5.84 13.80
C THR A 8 -10.82 -5.31 12.41
N ILE A 9 -10.07 -5.77 11.40
CA ILE A 9 -10.21 -5.35 10.01
C ILE A 9 -10.41 -6.59 9.11
N PRO A 10 -11.50 -6.68 8.33
CA PRO A 10 -11.66 -7.75 7.34
C PRO A 10 -10.54 -7.72 6.29
N VAL A 11 -9.96 -8.87 5.99
CA VAL A 11 -8.82 -8.97 5.05
C VAL A 11 -8.91 -10.20 4.15
N ASP A 12 -8.58 -10.02 2.89
CA ASP A 12 -8.29 -11.08 1.93
C ASP A 12 -6.77 -11.31 1.89
N GLU A 13 -6.29 -12.32 2.60
CA GLU A 13 -4.86 -12.68 2.65
C GLU A 13 -4.29 -13.06 1.28
N THR A 14 -5.12 -13.41 0.30
CA THR A 14 -4.68 -13.69 -1.08
C THR A 14 -4.52 -12.41 -1.91
N ASN A 15 -4.92 -11.25 -1.37
CA ASN A 15 -4.60 -9.95 -1.94
C ASN A 15 -3.34 -9.38 -1.25
N PRO A 16 -2.15 -9.47 -1.88
CA PRO A 16 -0.91 -8.98 -1.27
C PRO A 16 -0.97 -7.49 -0.91
N GLY A 17 -1.70 -6.67 -1.68
CA GLY A 17 -1.92 -5.27 -1.35
C GLY A 17 -2.64 -5.10 -0.01
N GLN A 18 -3.66 -5.90 0.27
CA GLN A 18 -4.36 -5.87 1.57
C GLN A 18 -3.48 -6.40 2.70
N PHE A 19 -2.73 -7.48 2.47
CA PHE A 19 -1.78 -8.02 3.46
C PHE A 19 -0.74 -6.96 3.88
N PHE A 20 -0.07 -6.32 2.92
CA PHE A 20 0.92 -5.28 3.23
C PHE A 20 0.27 -4.00 3.77
N ALA A 21 -1.00 -3.72 3.42
CA ALA A 21 -1.77 -2.66 4.06
C ALA A 21 -1.98 -2.92 5.55
N CYS A 22 -2.25 -4.17 5.97
CA CYS A 22 -2.30 -4.53 7.38
C CYS A 22 -0.96 -4.24 8.10
N CYS A 23 0.18 -4.53 7.47
CA CYS A 23 1.49 -4.15 8.03
C CYS A 23 1.65 -2.63 8.17
N GLY A 24 1.13 -1.84 7.22
CA GLY A 24 1.12 -0.38 7.31
C GLY A 24 0.21 0.16 8.41
N LEU A 25 -0.98 -0.43 8.58
CA LEU A 25 -1.89 -0.12 9.69
C LEU A 25 -1.22 -0.42 11.04
N LEU A 26 -0.51 -1.54 11.16
CA LEU A 26 0.24 -1.89 12.37
C LEU A 26 1.39 -0.91 12.65
N GLU A 27 2.13 -0.47 11.62
CA GLU A 27 3.16 0.57 11.80
C GLU A 27 2.53 1.86 12.34
N VAL A 28 1.43 2.34 11.75
CA VAL A 28 0.77 3.57 12.24
C VAL A 28 0.21 3.36 13.66
N ALA A 29 -0.36 2.19 13.94
CA ALA A 29 -0.88 1.85 15.26
C ALA A 29 0.24 1.85 16.33
N ASP A 30 1.39 1.22 16.07
CA ASP A 30 2.52 1.21 17.00
C ASP A 30 3.10 2.62 17.24
N ARG A 31 3.05 3.50 16.22
CA ARG A 31 3.45 4.90 16.44
C ARG A 31 2.47 5.70 17.29
N LEU A 32 1.18 5.38 17.24
CA LEU A 32 0.16 6.01 18.11
C LEU A 32 0.17 5.42 19.52
N TRP A 33 0.35 4.11 19.60
CA TRP A 33 0.31 3.33 20.83
C TRP A 33 1.51 2.36 20.84
N PRO A 34 2.68 2.80 21.31
CA PRO A 34 3.88 1.98 21.36
C PRO A 34 3.63 0.64 22.05
N GLY A 35 4.02 -0.44 21.40
CA GLY A 35 3.73 -1.81 21.85
C GLY A 35 2.45 -2.40 21.27
N ALA A 36 1.89 -1.79 20.22
CA ALA A 36 0.79 -2.40 19.48
C ALA A 36 1.25 -3.71 18.82
N GLU A 37 0.43 -4.75 18.95
CA GLU A 37 0.68 -6.06 18.37
C GLU A 37 -0.38 -6.37 17.32
N GLY A 38 0.02 -6.97 16.20
CA GLY A 38 -0.88 -7.38 15.13
C GLY A 38 -0.78 -8.85 14.80
N TRP A 39 -1.87 -9.46 14.32
CA TRP A 39 -1.91 -10.84 13.82
C TRP A 39 -3.10 -11.09 12.91
N PHE A 40 -3.01 -12.15 12.11
CA PHE A 40 -4.11 -12.60 11.28
C PHE A 40 -4.88 -13.70 11.99
N GLU A 41 -6.20 -13.58 12.02
CA GLU A 41 -7.11 -14.56 12.58
C GLU A 41 -7.96 -15.14 11.44
N PRO A 42 -7.84 -16.45 11.15
CA PRO A 42 -8.68 -17.11 10.17
C PRO A 42 -10.15 -17.01 10.56
N GLY A 43 -11.00 -16.57 9.64
CA GLY A 43 -12.45 -16.53 9.83
C GLY A 43 -13.18 -17.52 8.93
N THR A 44 -14.49 -17.67 9.15
CA THR A 44 -15.35 -18.61 8.40
C THR A 44 -15.61 -18.17 6.96
N LEU A 45 -15.69 -16.85 6.72
CA LEU A 45 -15.93 -16.27 5.39
C LEU A 45 -14.71 -15.52 4.85
N ARG A 46 -14.03 -14.77 5.73
CA ARG A 46 -12.79 -14.02 5.45
C ARG A 46 -11.96 -13.99 6.71
N SER A 47 -10.64 -13.92 6.56
CA SER A 47 -9.75 -13.64 7.68
C SER A 47 -9.96 -12.22 8.20
N ASN A 48 -9.55 -12.01 9.44
CA ASN A 48 -9.46 -10.68 10.03
C ASN A 48 -8.01 -10.38 10.39
N PHE A 49 -7.59 -9.15 10.16
CA PHE A 49 -6.40 -8.62 10.79
C PHE A 49 -6.79 -7.99 12.12
N GLN A 50 -6.15 -8.47 13.18
CA GLN A 50 -6.37 -8.05 14.55
C GLN A 50 -5.22 -7.15 14.98
N ILE A 51 -5.54 -6.08 15.71
CA ILE A 51 -4.56 -5.27 16.43
C ILE A 51 -4.99 -5.20 17.90
N ALA A 52 -4.05 -5.48 18.80
CA ALA A 52 -4.16 -5.17 20.21
C ALA A 52 -3.27 -3.97 20.54
N ALA A 53 -3.86 -2.93 21.12
CA ALA A 53 -3.17 -1.71 21.52
C ALA A 53 -3.74 -1.19 22.86
N SER A 54 -3.56 0.10 23.15
CA SER A 54 -4.19 0.77 24.31
C SER A 54 -5.71 0.52 24.33
N PRO A 55 -6.37 0.35 25.49
CA PRO A 55 -7.80 0.03 25.55
C PRO A 55 -8.75 0.99 24.81
N ALA A 56 -8.37 2.27 24.69
CA ALA A 56 -9.13 3.29 23.96
C ALA A 56 -8.83 3.33 22.45
N ALA A 57 -7.87 2.54 21.98
CA ALA A 57 -7.47 2.49 20.58
C ALA A 57 -8.61 2.00 19.69
N ASN A 58 -8.75 2.63 18.53
CA ASN A 58 -9.77 2.29 17.55
C ASN A 58 -9.23 2.55 16.13
N LEU A 59 -9.88 1.93 15.14
CA LEU A 59 -9.47 2.04 13.73
C LEU A 59 -9.52 3.49 13.22
N SER A 60 -10.53 4.27 13.62
CA SER A 60 -10.71 5.65 13.16
C SER A 60 -9.51 6.51 13.50
N ASP A 61 -8.94 6.38 14.70
CA ASP A 61 -7.73 7.12 15.09
C ASP A 61 -6.53 6.82 14.19
N ILE A 62 -6.34 5.55 13.78
CA ILE A 62 -5.30 5.16 12.82
C ILE A 62 -5.56 5.85 11.47
N LEU A 63 -6.79 5.81 10.97
CA LEU A 63 -7.15 6.37 9.67
C LEU A 63 -7.10 7.91 9.65
N VAL A 64 -7.52 8.57 10.73
CA VAL A 64 -7.36 10.02 10.94
C VAL A 64 -5.87 10.38 10.92
N THR A 65 -5.05 9.62 11.62
CA THR A 65 -3.59 9.82 11.70
C THR A 65 -2.95 9.66 10.33
N ALA A 66 -3.28 8.59 9.60
CA ALA A 66 -2.83 8.34 8.24
C ALA A 66 -3.18 9.51 7.30
N LYS A 67 -4.44 9.96 7.32
CA LYS A 67 -4.90 11.10 6.51
C LYS A 67 -4.17 12.41 6.81
N ARG A 68 -3.69 12.57 8.06
CA ARG A 68 -2.96 13.75 8.54
C ARG A 68 -1.45 13.66 8.33
N LEU A 69 -0.90 12.54 7.86
CA LEU A 69 0.53 12.40 7.61
C LEU A 69 1.02 13.52 6.70
N HIS A 70 1.97 14.28 7.21
CA HIS A 70 2.51 15.46 6.54
C HIS A 70 3.94 15.18 6.08
N PHE A 71 4.18 15.38 4.79
CA PHE A 71 5.48 15.25 4.15
C PHE A 71 5.54 16.22 2.96
N ASP A 72 6.76 16.61 2.60
CA ASP A 72 7.00 17.45 1.44
C ASP A 72 6.58 16.72 0.15
N LEU A 73 5.82 17.39 -0.72
CA LEU A 73 5.43 16.85 -2.02
C LEU A 73 6.54 16.99 -3.06
N GLY A 74 7.60 17.76 -2.74
CA GLY A 74 8.65 18.17 -3.65
C GLY A 74 8.22 19.35 -4.52
N GLU A 75 9.19 20.11 -5.03
CA GLU A 75 8.91 21.06 -6.11
C GLU A 75 8.42 20.26 -7.31
N GLY A 76 7.20 20.55 -7.78
CA GLY A 76 6.60 19.82 -8.88
C GLY A 76 7.54 19.82 -10.07
N GLU A 77 8.11 18.65 -10.37
CA GLU A 77 8.94 18.48 -11.56
C GLU A 77 8.12 19.01 -12.74
N ARG A 78 8.62 20.10 -13.34
CA ARG A 78 8.10 20.63 -14.59
C ARG A 78 8.00 19.45 -15.54
N LYS A 79 6.87 19.35 -16.24
CA LYS A 79 6.70 18.40 -17.35
C LYS A 79 7.91 18.49 -18.28
N THR A 80 8.86 17.59 -18.14
CA THR A 80 9.71 17.18 -19.24
C THR A 80 8.96 16.01 -19.83
N ASP A 81 8.19 16.28 -20.87
CA ASP A 81 7.63 15.28 -21.78
C ASP A 81 8.79 14.68 -22.60
N ASP A 82 9.84 14.20 -21.92
CA ASP A 82 11.00 13.59 -22.54
C ASP A 82 10.96 12.10 -22.20
N ASP A 83 10.43 11.33 -23.14
CA ASP A 83 10.54 9.87 -23.22
C ASP A 83 11.99 9.43 -23.51
N GLY A 84 12.97 10.19 -22.99
CA GLY A 84 14.40 10.02 -23.19
C GLY A 84 15.01 9.18 -22.08
N GLU A 85 15.74 8.16 -22.48
CA GLU A 85 16.53 7.24 -21.67
C GLU A 85 17.67 7.96 -20.92
N GLU A 86 17.38 8.64 -19.82
CA GLU A 86 18.37 8.94 -18.77
C GLU A 86 18.03 8.16 -17.48
N GLU A 87 18.11 6.83 -17.58
CA GLU A 87 18.27 5.96 -16.42
C GLU A 87 19.72 6.07 -15.92
N ASP A 88 20.00 6.97 -14.97
CA ASP A 88 20.75 6.68 -13.74
C ASP A 88 21.09 7.98 -13.00
N THR A 89 21.19 7.92 -11.67
CA THR A 89 21.75 8.92 -10.72
C THR A 89 20.86 9.96 -10.03
N LYS A 90 19.57 10.12 -10.32
CA LYS A 90 18.70 10.86 -9.37
C LYS A 90 18.33 9.94 -8.21
N THR A 91 19.11 9.98 -7.14
CA THR A 91 18.79 9.31 -5.86
C THR A 91 17.41 9.78 -5.40
N VAL A 92 16.40 8.91 -5.47
CA VAL A 92 15.04 9.23 -5.04
C VAL A 92 15.07 9.50 -3.54
N LYS A 93 14.83 10.75 -3.15
CA LYS A 93 14.91 11.17 -1.74
C LYS A 93 13.84 10.47 -0.90
N PRO A 94 14.16 10.00 0.32
CA PRO A 94 13.20 9.45 1.26
C PRO A 94 12.01 10.37 1.50
N ILE A 95 10.82 9.80 1.68
CA ILE A 95 9.66 10.55 2.19
C ILE A 95 9.80 10.59 3.71
N ILE A 96 10.08 11.78 4.23
CA ILE A 96 10.21 12.03 5.67
C ILE A 96 8.86 12.55 6.18
N ILE A 97 8.23 11.78 7.06
CA ILE A 97 7.00 12.14 7.75
C ILE A 97 7.37 12.49 9.18
N GLN A 98 7.12 13.74 9.58
CA GLN A 98 7.45 14.24 10.92
C GLN A 98 6.23 14.33 11.85
N SER A 99 5.02 14.34 11.28
CA SER A 99 3.78 14.56 12.01
C SER A 99 2.60 13.89 11.28
N PRO A 100 1.57 13.41 12.01
CA PRO A 100 1.47 13.33 13.48
C PRO A 100 2.35 12.25 14.12
N VAL A 101 2.96 11.38 13.31
CA VAL A 101 3.91 10.36 13.73
C VAL A 101 5.19 10.45 12.88
N ALA A 102 6.31 10.01 13.44
CA ALA A 102 7.60 10.03 12.76
C ALA A 102 7.84 8.74 11.96
N LEU A 103 7.98 8.86 10.63
CA LEU A 103 8.28 7.76 9.71
C LEU A 103 9.25 8.22 8.62
N VAL A 104 10.12 7.32 8.18
CA VAL A 104 10.94 7.51 6.98
C VAL A 104 10.57 6.38 6.02
N LEU A 105 10.13 6.76 4.82
CA LEU A 105 9.83 5.81 3.75
C LEU A 105 10.93 5.93 2.68
N ASP A 106 11.70 4.86 2.53
CA ASP A 106 12.84 4.76 1.63
C ASP A 106 13.07 3.33 1.13
N TRP A 107 12.05 2.47 1.21
CA TRP A 107 12.18 1.05 0.91
C TRP A 107 12.59 0.72 -0.54
N TRP A 108 12.53 1.71 -1.43
CA TRP A 108 12.97 1.60 -2.82
C TRP A 108 14.43 2.03 -3.06
N SER A 109 15.12 2.51 -2.03
CA SER A 109 16.48 3.06 -2.13
C SER A 109 17.52 2.05 -2.62
N ASP A 110 17.38 0.78 -2.25
CA ASP A 110 18.27 -0.31 -2.66
C ASP A 110 17.90 -0.93 -4.01
N LYS A 111 16.91 -0.36 -4.72
CA LYS A 111 16.41 -0.80 -6.03
C LYS A 111 15.84 -2.23 -6.05
N SER A 112 15.72 -2.93 -4.91
CA SER A 112 15.19 -4.31 -4.83
C SER A 112 13.69 -4.39 -5.15
N ILE A 113 12.95 -3.36 -4.75
CA ILE A 113 11.53 -3.14 -5.05
C ILE A 113 11.41 -1.67 -5.45
N LYS A 114 10.53 -1.36 -6.41
CA LYS A 114 10.28 0.02 -6.84
C LYS A 114 8.78 0.32 -6.81
N PRO A 115 8.34 1.54 -6.46
CA PRO A 115 6.97 1.96 -6.69
C PRO A 115 6.71 2.05 -8.19
N TRP A 116 5.77 1.27 -8.71
CA TRP A 116 5.52 1.16 -10.15
C TRP A 116 4.54 2.20 -10.70
N ALA A 117 4.49 3.37 -10.07
CA ALA A 117 3.70 4.48 -10.54
C ALA A 117 4.33 5.06 -11.82
N GLY A 118 3.68 4.89 -12.97
CA GLY A 118 4.20 5.29 -14.28
C GLY A 118 4.57 6.77 -14.44
N SER A 119 4.16 7.64 -13.50
CA SER A 119 4.54 9.05 -13.50
C SER A 119 5.66 9.40 -12.53
N MET A 120 6.19 8.46 -11.73
CA MET A 120 7.19 8.70 -10.67
C MET A 120 6.79 9.86 -9.72
N LYS A 121 5.50 9.93 -9.36
CA LYS A 121 4.94 10.95 -8.46
C LYS A 121 4.49 10.31 -7.15
N GLU A 122 5.34 9.52 -6.53
CA GLU A 122 5.00 8.70 -5.36
C GLU A 122 4.44 9.55 -4.22
N ARG A 123 5.05 10.71 -3.97
CA ARG A 123 4.59 11.67 -2.95
C ARG A 123 3.16 12.14 -3.24
N LEU A 124 2.89 12.51 -4.48
CA LEU A 124 1.58 13.00 -4.89
C LEU A 124 0.52 11.89 -4.85
N ILE A 125 0.85 10.69 -5.31
CA ILE A 125 -0.03 9.51 -5.27
C ILE A 125 -0.33 9.15 -3.82
N LEU A 126 0.69 9.00 -2.97
CA LEU A 126 0.52 8.71 -1.55
C LEU A 126 -0.38 9.77 -0.90
N ARG A 127 -0.13 11.06 -1.14
CA ARG A 127 -0.95 12.15 -0.58
C ARG A 127 -2.41 12.07 -1.03
N ALA A 128 -2.65 11.81 -2.31
CA ALA A 128 -4.00 11.67 -2.86
C ALA A 128 -4.75 10.48 -2.22
N MET A 129 -4.09 9.32 -2.11
CA MET A 129 -4.66 8.13 -1.50
C MET A 129 -4.97 8.34 -0.01
N LEU A 130 -4.04 8.94 0.76
CA LEU A 130 -4.27 9.26 2.18
C LEU A 130 -5.45 10.23 2.39
N LEU A 131 -5.59 11.26 1.55
CA LEU A 131 -6.71 12.20 1.65
C LEU A 131 -8.07 11.57 1.30
N ALA A 132 -8.08 10.56 0.44
CA ALA A 132 -9.29 9.87 0.04
C ALA A 132 -9.83 8.88 1.10
N ILE A 133 -9.00 8.47 2.07
CA ILE A 133 -9.43 7.60 3.18
C ILE A 133 -10.56 8.28 3.98
N GLU A 134 -11.62 7.53 4.25
CA GLU A 134 -12.71 7.91 5.16
C GLU A 134 -12.43 7.34 6.56
N PRO A 135 -12.14 8.17 7.58
CA PRO A 135 -11.80 7.64 8.90
C PRO A 135 -12.96 6.94 9.61
N SER A 136 -14.20 7.24 9.23
CA SER A 136 -15.39 6.58 9.76
C SER A 136 -15.68 5.21 9.13
N GLU A 137 -14.90 4.80 8.12
CA GLU A 137 -15.09 3.52 7.43
C GLU A 137 -14.65 2.34 8.31
N SER A 138 -15.55 1.38 8.46
CA SER A 138 -15.33 0.15 9.24
C SER A 138 -14.56 -0.92 8.46
N ASP A 139 -14.66 -0.93 7.13
CA ASP A 139 -13.93 -1.84 6.24
C ASP A 139 -13.13 -1.04 5.18
N PRO A 140 -12.07 -0.32 5.61
CA PRO A 140 -11.36 0.61 4.73
C PRO A 140 -10.64 -0.10 3.59
N LEU A 141 -10.27 -1.38 3.76
CA LEU A 141 -9.59 -2.16 2.74
C LEU A 141 -10.52 -2.58 1.59
N ASN A 142 -11.85 -2.48 1.77
CA ASN A 142 -12.85 -2.81 0.77
C ASN A 142 -13.73 -1.63 0.36
N ALA A 143 -13.36 -0.39 0.72
CA ALA A 143 -14.08 0.83 0.32
C ALA A 143 -13.51 1.43 -0.98
N PRO A 144 -14.16 1.22 -2.15
CA PRO A 144 -13.71 1.79 -3.41
C PRO A 144 -13.98 3.28 -3.48
N LYS A 145 -13.08 4.04 -4.10
CA LYS A 145 -13.25 5.48 -4.37
C LYS A 145 -12.59 5.90 -5.67
N THR A 146 -13.19 6.87 -6.35
CA THR A 146 -12.47 7.66 -7.35
C THR A 146 -11.58 8.68 -6.64
N VAL A 147 -10.28 8.68 -6.95
CA VAL A 147 -9.30 9.58 -6.31
C VAL A 147 -8.86 10.66 -7.29
N PHE A 148 -8.66 11.87 -6.76
CA PHE A 148 -8.25 13.05 -7.51
C PHE A 148 -6.99 13.65 -6.90
N ASP A 149 -6.33 14.51 -7.68
CA ASP A 149 -5.18 15.26 -7.20
C ASP A 149 -5.50 16.11 -5.97
N PRO A 150 -4.58 16.15 -4.98
CA PRO A 150 -4.75 17.04 -3.86
C PRO A 150 -4.75 18.50 -4.34
N PRO A 151 -5.55 19.37 -3.71
CA PRO A 151 -5.56 20.79 -4.06
C PRO A 151 -4.17 21.40 -3.82
N THR A 152 -3.51 21.88 -4.88
CA THR A 152 -2.24 22.60 -4.79
C THR A 152 -2.47 24.10 -4.66
N ALA A 153 -1.72 24.78 -3.79
CA ALA A 153 -1.80 26.23 -3.57
C ALA A 153 -1.65 27.05 -4.87
N SER A 154 -0.85 26.57 -5.83
CA SER A 154 -0.62 27.23 -7.13
C SER A 154 -1.84 27.27 -8.07
N LYS A 155 -2.92 26.53 -7.78
CA LYS A 155 -4.16 26.55 -8.56
C LYS A 155 -5.26 27.44 -7.94
N GLN A 156 -5.00 28.11 -6.81
CA GLN A 156 -5.98 28.97 -6.12
C GLN A 156 -6.45 30.19 -6.93
N GLY A 157 -5.92 30.44 -8.14
CA GLY A 157 -6.38 31.49 -9.07
C GLY A 157 -7.10 31.02 -10.33
N LYS A 158 -7.07 29.72 -10.69
CA LYS A 158 -7.76 29.19 -11.89
C LYS A 158 -9.08 28.55 -11.47
N ARG A 159 -10.13 29.38 -11.35
CA ARG A 159 -11.41 29.06 -10.70
C ARG A 159 -12.25 27.93 -11.33
N ASN A 160 -11.86 27.32 -12.46
CA ASN A 160 -12.75 26.46 -13.27
C ASN A 160 -12.21 25.08 -13.68
N GLU A 161 -11.01 24.65 -13.28
CA GLU A 161 -10.55 23.29 -13.63
C GLU A 161 -10.81 22.32 -12.48
N ALA A 162 -11.68 21.33 -12.72
CA ALA A 162 -11.87 20.20 -11.82
C ALA A 162 -10.53 19.48 -11.59
N PRO A 163 -10.25 18.98 -10.37
CA PRO A 163 -9.00 18.29 -10.09
C PRO A 163 -8.88 17.04 -10.97
N ALA A 164 -7.67 16.79 -11.48
CA ALA A 164 -7.41 15.64 -12.34
C ALA A 164 -7.57 14.34 -11.55
N LYS A 165 -8.13 13.31 -12.20
CA LYS A 165 -8.17 11.94 -11.65
C LYS A 165 -6.73 11.47 -11.39
N ARG A 166 -6.52 10.78 -10.27
CA ARG A 166 -5.22 10.25 -9.87
C ARG A 166 -5.25 8.72 -9.83
N GLU A 167 -4.38 8.10 -10.63
CA GLU A 167 -4.13 6.66 -10.57
C GLU A 167 -3.30 6.27 -9.33
N PRO A 168 -3.56 5.08 -8.74
CA PRO A 168 -2.83 4.55 -7.59
C PRO A 168 -1.52 3.86 -7.98
N PHE A 169 -0.89 3.19 -7.00
CA PHE A 169 0.34 2.43 -7.19
C PHE A 169 0.13 1.05 -7.83
N TYR A 170 -1.10 0.52 -7.83
CA TYR A 170 -1.45 -0.81 -8.32
C TYR A 170 -0.95 -1.95 -7.41
N PHE A 171 -0.91 -1.69 -6.10
CA PHE A 171 -0.68 -2.76 -5.12
C PHE A 171 -1.91 -3.63 -4.93
N ASP A 172 -3.11 -3.12 -5.17
CA ASP A 172 -4.32 -3.92 -5.06
C ASP A 172 -4.46 -4.91 -6.23
N CYS A 173 -4.42 -6.22 -5.94
CA CYS A 173 -4.48 -7.24 -6.97
C CYS A 173 -5.82 -7.30 -7.72
N ARG A 174 -6.89 -6.72 -7.15
CA ARG A 174 -8.18 -6.55 -7.84
C ARG A 174 -8.04 -5.72 -9.12
N ARG A 175 -7.12 -4.76 -9.12
CA ARG A 175 -6.79 -3.98 -10.33
C ARG A 175 -5.77 -4.68 -11.22
N GLY A 176 -4.90 -5.51 -10.65
CA GLY A 176 -3.92 -6.28 -11.43
C GLY A 176 -4.55 -7.22 -12.45
N CYS A 177 -5.67 -7.86 -12.09
CA CYS A 177 -6.41 -8.75 -13.00
C CYS A 177 -7.00 -8.00 -14.22
N ASN A 178 -7.42 -6.75 -14.04
CA ASN A 178 -7.95 -5.87 -15.10
C ASN A 178 -6.86 -5.10 -15.85
N ALA A 179 -5.58 -5.30 -15.49
CA ALA A 179 -4.44 -4.63 -16.12
C ALA A 179 -3.64 -5.59 -17.03
N HIS A 180 -4.09 -6.84 -17.19
CA HIS A 180 -3.45 -7.80 -18.07
C HIS A 180 -3.88 -7.55 -19.53
N PRO A 181 -2.96 -7.62 -20.51
CA PRO A 181 -3.21 -7.34 -21.93
C PRO A 181 -4.20 -8.27 -22.66
N LEU A 182 -4.97 -9.12 -21.94
CA LEU A 182 -6.14 -9.76 -22.55
C LEU A 182 -7.19 -8.71 -22.96
N ASP A 183 -7.18 -7.54 -22.33
CA ASP A 183 -7.97 -6.36 -22.70
C ASP A 183 -7.24 -5.43 -23.70
N SER A 184 -6.43 -6.01 -24.61
CA SER A 184 -5.81 -5.29 -25.74
C SER A 184 -6.86 -4.71 -26.68
N GLY A 185 -7.39 -3.54 -26.33
CA GLY A 185 -8.47 -2.85 -27.03
C GLY A 185 -9.33 -1.96 -26.13
N PHE A 186 -9.23 -2.10 -24.81
CA PHE A 186 -10.01 -1.33 -23.86
C PHE A 186 -9.11 -0.48 -22.96
N SER A 187 -9.06 0.82 -23.22
CA SER A 187 -8.39 1.79 -22.34
C SER A 187 -9.46 2.65 -21.66
N PRO A 188 -9.60 2.58 -20.32
CA PRO A 188 -10.52 3.45 -19.59
C PRO A 188 -10.29 4.94 -19.88
N ASP A 189 -9.04 5.35 -20.09
CA ASP A 189 -8.69 6.74 -20.40
C ASP A 189 -9.21 7.14 -21.80
N THR A 190 -9.07 6.26 -22.80
CA THR A 190 -9.63 6.48 -24.15
C THR A 190 -11.16 6.55 -24.13
N GLN A 191 -11.80 5.87 -23.18
CA GLN A 191 -13.26 5.84 -23.02
C GLN A 191 -13.78 6.89 -22.00
N ASN A 192 -12.93 7.78 -21.48
CA ASN A 192 -13.25 8.75 -20.43
C ASN A 192 -13.91 8.12 -19.17
N LEU A 193 -13.60 6.85 -18.88
CA LEU A 193 -14.14 6.13 -17.73
C LEU A 193 -13.30 6.44 -16.47
N LYS A 194 -13.98 6.87 -15.42
CA LYS A 194 -13.36 7.07 -14.11
C LYS A 194 -13.35 5.74 -13.35
N SER A 195 -12.22 5.06 -13.38
CA SER A 195 -12.01 3.85 -12.57
C SER A 195 -11.82 4.20 -11.09
N GLU A 196 -12.42 3.41 -10.22
CA GLU A 196 -12.19 3.45 -8.79
C GLU A 196 -10.91 2.69 -8.39
N CYS A 197 -10.37 3.03 -7.23
CA CYS A 197 -9.33 2.27 -6.54
C CYS A 197 -9.68 2.12 -5.06
N PHE A 198 -8.81 1.47 -4.28
CA PHE A 198 -8.99 1.26 -2.84
C PHE A 198 -7.92 2.06 -2.07
N PRO A 199 -8.20 3.31 -1.69
CA PRO A 199 -7.15 4.23 -1.24
C PRO A 199 -6.42 3.75 0.03
N ALA A 200 -7.14 3.11 0.96
CA ALA A 200 -6.54 2.57 2.17
C ALA A 200 -5.57 1.43 1.85
N VAL A 201 -5.92 0.54 0.91
CA VAL A 201 -5.03 -0.54 0.45
C VAL A 201 -3.76 0.05 -0.13
N GLU A 202 -3.89 1.00 -1.06
CA GLU A 202 -2.76 1.56 -1.79
C GLU A 202 -1.83 2.37 -0.88
N ALA A 203 -2.38 3.23 -0.01
CA ALA A 203 -1.58 4.05 0.90
C ALA A 203 -0.96 3.23 2.03
N MET A 204 -1.73 2.35 2.68
CA MET A 204 -1.19 1.57 3.79
C MET A 204 -0.23 0.48 3.31
N CYS A 205 -0.42 -0.10 2.11
CA CYS A 205 0.56 -1.00 1.52
C CYS A 205 1.89 -0.27 1.29
N PHE A 206 1.84 0.95 0.74
CA PHE A 206 3.05 1.76 0.54
C PHE A 206 3.83 2.00 1.84
N ILE A 207 3.13 2.27 2.94
CA ILE A 207 3.73 2.43 4.27
C ILE A 207 4.23 1.08 4.80
N GLY A 208 3.43 0.02 4.68
CA GLY A 208 3.73 -1.31 5.17
C GLY A 208 4.98 -1.92 4.55
N LEU A 209 5.24 -1.65 3.27
CA LEU A 209 6.47 -2.07 2.58
C LEU A 209 7.76 -1.50 3.20
N GLN A 210 7.69 -0.43 4.01
CA GLN A 210 8.84 0.02 4.79
C GLN A 210 9.28 -1.00 5.84
N ARG A 211 8.34 -1.77 6.39
CA ARG A 211 8.59 -2.76 7.45
C ARG A 211 8.57 -4.19 6.94
N ALA A 212 7.62 -4.50 6.07
CA ALA A 212 7.30 -5.84 5.63
C ALA A 212 7.50 -5.92 4.13
N ARG A 213 8.74 -6.05 3.67
CA ARG A 213 9.00 -6.31 2.26
C ARG A 213 8.71 -7.77 1.93
N PRO A 214 8.10 -8.06 0.76
CA PRO A 214 8.00 -9.43 0.30
C PRO A 214 9.40 -10.01 0.06
N ALA A 215 9.61 -11.28 0.40
CA ALA A 215 10.85 -11.96 0.09
C ALA A 215 10.91 -12.32 -1.41
N PRO A 216 12.09 -12.21 -2.05
CA PRO A 216 12.26 -12.69 -3.41
C PRO A 216 12.12 -14.21 -3.48
N THR A 217 11.93 -14.71 -4.69
CA THR A 217 11.99 -16.15 -5.02
C THR A 217 12.98 -16.37 -6.15
N ASP A 218 13.33 -17.62 -6.44
CA ASP A 218 14.19 -17.97 -7.57
C ASP A 218 13.52 -17.70 -8.93
N GLU A 219 12.20 -17.51 -8.93
CA GLU A 219 11.43 -17.18 -10.14
C GLU A 219 11.39 -15.65 -10.38
N PRO A 220 11.73 -15.19 -11.60
CA PRO A 220 11.67 -13.78 -11.94
C PRO A 220 10.29 -13.16 -11.71
N ASN A 221 10.28 -11.94 -11.18
CA ASN A 221 9.07 -11.18 -10.87
C ASN A 221 8.12 -11.87 -9.89
N ARG A 222 8.55 -12.93 -9.20
CA ARG A 222 7.73 -13.60 -8.20
C ARG A 222 8.28 -13.31 -6.81
N SER A 223 7.37 -13.03 -5.90
CA SER A 223 7.69 -12.72 -4.50
C SER A 223 6.79 -13.51 -3.58
N ARG A 224 7.22 -13.65 -2.32
CA ARG A 224 6.50 -14.41 -1.30
C ARG A 224 6.35 -13.59 -0.02
N TYR A 225 5.33 -13.94 0.75
CA TYR A 225 5.10 -13.41 2.09
C TYR A 225 4.47 -14.49 2.97
N THR A 226 4.61 -14.31 4.27
CA THR A 226 4.08 -15.22 5.28
C THR A 226 3.04 -14.49 6.12
N VAL A 227 1.85 -15.08 6.19
CA VAL A 227 0.77 -14.65 7.07
C VAL A 227 0.95 -15.34 8.42
N TRP A 228 0.95 -14.56 9.50
CA TRP A 228 1.20 -15.07 10.85
C TRP A 228 -0.05 -14.96 11.73
N THR A 229 -0.19 -15.88 12.68
CA THR A 229 -1.42 -16.04 13.49
C THR A 229 -1.23 -15.77 14.98
N LYS A 230 -0.06 -15.27 15.37
CA LYS A 230 0.28 -14.92 16.77
C LYS A 230 0.48 -13.40 16.90
N PRO A 231 0.07 -12.76 18.01
CA PRO A 231 0.36 -11.34 18.22
C PRO A 231 1.87 -11.07 18.08
N LEU A 232 2.23 -10.14 17.21
CA LEU A 232 3.61 -9.70 17.02
C LEU A 232 3.69 -8.18 17.03
N PRO A 233 4.70 -7.60 17.69
CA PRO A 233 5.00 -6.17 17.57
C PRO A 233 5.55 -5.85 16.18
N VAL A 234 5.40 -4.60 15.73
CA VAL A 234 5.76 -4.20 14.36
C VAL A 234 7.25 -4.45 14.03
N ASN A 235 8.14 -4.36 15.00
CA ASN A 235 9.57 -4.60 14.80
C ASN A 235 9.93 -6.08 14.56
N ALA A 236 9.03 -7.01 14.86
CA ALA A 236 9.24 -8.44 14.68
C ALA A 236 8.67 -8.98 13.35
N ILE A 237 7.81 -8.22 12.65
CA ILE A 237 7.09 -8.75 11.48
C ILE A 237 8.00 -8.98 10.27
N ALA A 238 9.06 -8.18 10.09
CA ALA A 238 9.93 -8.25 8.91
C ALA A 238 10.52 -9.66 8.65
N PRO A 239 11.22 -10.30 9.62
CA PRO A 239 11.75 -11.64 9.41
C PRO A 239 10.65 -12.71 9.30
N VAL A 240 9.48 -12.51 9.92
CA VAL A 240 8.33 -13.43 9.82
C VAL A 240 7.73 -13.36 8.41
N VAL A 241 7.45 -12.17 7.90
CA VAL A 241 6.93 -11.93 6.54
C VAL A 241 7.84 -12.58 5.50
N CYS A 242 9.15 -12.43 5.64
CA CYS A 242 10.13 -13.06 4.74
C CYS A 242 10.26 -14.58 4.89
N GLY A 243 9.64 -15.17 5.93
CA GLY A 243 9.72 -16.60 6.24
C GLY A 243 11.06 -17.03 6.85
N PHE A 244 11.83 -16.10 7.43
CA PHE A 244 13.08 -16.41 8.15
C PHE A 244 12.85 -16.82 9.60
N THR A 245 11.77 -16.32 10.22
CA THR A 245 11.37 -16.70 11.57
C THR A 245 10.06 -17.50 11.52
N PRO A 246 10.08 -18.80 11.86
CA PRO A 246 8.86 -19.59 11.88
C PRO A 246 7.95 -19.14 13.03
N VAL A 247 6.67 -18.98 12.72
CA VAL A 247 5.62 -18.75 13.71
C VAL A 247 4.59 -19.85 13.52
N HIS A 248 4.22 -20.51 14.62
CA HIS A 248 3.31 -21.66 14.56
C HIS A 248 1.96 -21.27 13.97
N GLY A 249 1.50 -22.02 12.96
CA GLY A 249 0.23 -21.77 12.28
C GLY A 249 0.29 -20.66 11.24
N SER A 250 1.48 -20.20 10.86
CA SER A 250 1.66 -19.29 9.73
C SER A 250 1.44 -20.00 8.39
N LEU A 251 1.05 -19.23 7.38
CA LEU A 251 0.82 -19.69 6.01
C LEU A 251 1.69 -18.90 5.03
N ALA A 252 2.37 -19.59 4.12
CA ALA A 252 3.16 -18.96 3.08
C ALA A 252 2.34 -18.74 1.80
N PHE A 253 2.48 -17.55 1.22
CA PHE A 253 1.83 -17.15 -0.02
C PHE A 253 2.86 -16.66 -1.04
N ALA A 254 2.56 -16.81 -2.33
CA ALA A 254 3.37 -16.25 -3.40
C ALA A 254 2.51 -15.56 -4.46
N PHE A 255 3.03 -14.47 -5.00
CA PHE A 255 2.38 -13.65 -6.02
C PHE A 255 3.39 -13.19 -7.07
N HIS A 256 2.89 -12.81 -8.24
CA HIS A 256 3.67 -12.24 -9.32
C HIS A 256 3.54 -10.72 -9.33
N ASN A 257 4.59 -10.04 -9.74
CA ASN A 257 4.61 -8.63 -10.09
C ASN A 257 4.41 -8.55 -11.61
N PHE A 258 3.15 -8.55 -12.06
CA PHE A 258 2.81 -8.59 -13.49
C PHE A 258 3.12 -7.27 -14.16
N PHE A 259 3.58 -7.33 -15.42
CA PHE A 259 3.65 -6.15 -16.26
C PHE A 259 2.25 -5.79 -16.79
N ARG A 260 1.90 -4.52 -16.70
CA ARG A 260 0.62 -3.97 -17.13
C ARG A 260 0.61 -3.52 -18.60
N THR A 261 1.79 -3.40 -19.20
CA THR A 261 1.96 -2.94 -20.58
C THR A 261 2.99 -3.80 -21.28
N ASP A 262 2.88 -3.92 -22.60
CA ASP A 262 3.83 -4.66 -23.43
C ASP A 262 5.24 -4.07 -23.38
N GLN A 263 5.33 -2.77 -23.08
CA GLN A 263 6.60 -2.09 -22.84
C GLN A 263 7.28 -2.50 -21.52
N ARG A 264 6.63 -3.32 -20.68
CA ARG A 264 7.16 -3.83 -19.40
C ARG A 264 7.64 -2.74 -18.43
N LYS A 265 7.06 -1.54 -18.50
CA LYS A 265 7.43 -0.40 -17.64
C LYS A 265 6.66 -0.34 -16.32
N HIS A 266 5.42 -0.83 -16.31
CA HIS A 266 4.51 -0.70 -15.18
C HIS A 266 4.17 -2.07 -14.62
N LYS A 267 4.21 -2.24 -13.29
CA LYS A 267 3.81 -3.49 -12.63
C LYS A 267 2.58 -3.34 -11.75
N CYS A 268 1.95 -4.47 -11.44
CA CYS A 268 0.90 -4.62 -10.44
C CYS A 268 1.11 -5.92 -9.68
N PHE A 269 0.54 -6.02 -8.48
CA PHE A 269 0.49 -7.30 -7.78
C PHE A 269 -0.58 -8.21 -8.39
N SER A 270 -0.22 -9.47 -8.62
CA SER A 270 -1.20 -10.53 -8.90
C SER A 270 -1.89 -10.96 -7.62
N ARG A 271 -3.01 -11.67 -7.76
CA ARG A 271 -3.55 -12.45 -6.64
C ARG A 271 -2.51 -13.48 -6.21
N ALA A 272 -2.35 -13.66 -4.91
CA ALA A 272 -1.43 -14.62 -4.35
C ALA A 272 -2.06 -16.02 -4.29
N THR A 273 -1.19 -17.03 -4.33
CA THR A 273 -1.56 -18.43 -4.14
C THR A 273 -0.87 -18.94 -2.89
N GLN A 274 -1.61 -19.69 -2.06
CA GLN A 274 -1.03 -20.34 -0.90
C GLN A 274 -0.06 -21.42 -1.38
N ARG A 275 1.16 -21.42 -0.84
CA ARG A 275 2.15 -22.47 -1.06
C ARG A 275 1.79 -23.65 -0.16
N LYS A 276 1.82 -24.85 -0.73
CA LYS A 276 1.95 -26.06 0.09
C LYS A 276 3.43 -26.16 0.45
N GLU A 277 3.72 -26.24 1.74
CA GLU A 277 5.05 -26.63 2.23
C GLU A 277 5.39 -28.06 1.78
#